data_AF-A0A7Z9UGQ5-F1
#
_entry.id   AF-A0A7Z9UGQ5-F1
#
_cell.length_a   1.000
_cell.length_b   1.000
_cell.length_c   1.000
_cell.angle_alpha   90.00
_cell.angle_beta   90.00
_cell.angle_gamma   90.00
#
_symmetry.space_group_name_H-M   'P 1'
#
loop_
_entity.id
_entity.type
_entity.pdbx_description
1 polymer ?
#
loop_
_entity_poly.entity_id
_entity_poly.type
_entity_poly.pdbx_seq_one_letter_code
_entity_poly.pdbx_strand_id
1 'polypeptide(L)'
;MKQYIMGMITGSSLIACVFMFMGADSKRMGDIEVNSIKVVDKNGRITVHIGTNVLGGGWLGTYNADGKKTSYLGTGVGGTGILVTYNADGIETSILRD
;
A
#
# COMPACT_ATOMS: atom_id res chain seq x y z
N MET A 1 36.66 -9.28 40.14
CA MET A 1 36.03 -8.05 39.60
C MET A 1 35.54 -8.18 38.16
N LYS A 2 36.35 -8.62 37.18
CA LYS A 2 35.92 -8.73 35.76
C LYS A 2 34.63 -9.54 35.52
N GLN A 3 34.47 -10.68 36.18
CA GLN A 3 33.28 -11.54 36.03
C GLN A 3 31.99 -10.91 36.59
N TYR A 4 32.10 -10.10 37.65
CA TYR A 4 30.96 -9.37 38.23
C TYR A 4 30.49 -8.24 37.32
N ILE A 5 31.43 -7.51 36.70
CA ILE A 5 31.12 -6.42 35.76
C ILE A 5 30.42 -6.99 34.52
N MET A 6 30.90 -8.12 33.98
CA MET A 6 30.23 -8.80 32.86
C MET A 6 28.81 -9.25 33.22
N GLY A 7 28.62 -9.85 34.41
CA GLY A 7 27.31 -10.28 34.89
C GLY A 7 26.32 -9.12 35.02
N MET A 8 26.75 -7.97 35.54
CA MET A 8 25.92 -6.76 35.62
C MET A 8 25.50 -6.25 34.23
N ILE A 9 26.40 -6.25 33.25
CA ILE A 9 26.11 -5.79 31.88
C ILE A 9 25.10 -6.75 31.20
N THR A 10 25.30 -8.06 31.31
CA THR A 10 24.35 -9.03 30.74
C THR A 10 22.98 -8.95 31.44
N GLY A 11 22.96 -8.80 32.77
CA GLY A 11 21.73 -8.69 33.54
C GLY A 11 20.92 -7.44 33.19
N SER A 12 21.58 -6.28 33.08
CA SER A 12 20.90 -5.04 32.68
C SER A 12 20.38 -5.11 31.24
N SER A 13 21.13 -5.72 30.32
CA SER A 13 20.68 -5.90 28.94
C SER A 13 19.44 -6.79 28.82
N LEU A 14 19.37 -7.87 29.61
CA LEU A 14 18.23 -8.78 29.60
C LEU A 14 16.96 -8.12 30.15
N ILE A 15 17.11 -7.33 31.21
CA ILE A 15 16.01 -6.54 31.79
C ILE A 15 15.49 -5.51 30.77
N ALA A 16 16.38 -4.83 30.05
CA ALA A 16 16.00 -3.90 28.99
C ALA A 16 15.22 -4.59 27.85
N CYS A 17 15.62 -5.80 27.44
CA CYS A 17 14.87 -6.60 26.47
C CYS A 17 13.45 -6.91 26.93
N VAL A 18 13.27 -7.33 28.19
CA VAL A 18 11.94 -7.64 28.73
C VAL A 18 11.02 -6.41 28.72
N PHE A 19 11.54 -5.23 29.08
CA PHE A 19 10.77 -3.99 29.04
C PHE A 19 10.41 -3.56 27.61
N MET A 20 11.29 -3.78 26.63
CA MET A 20 10.98 -3.52 25.22
C MET A 20 9.82 -4.38 24.71
N PHE A 21 9.74 -5.65 25.13
CA PHE A 21 8.61 -6.52 24.76
C PHE A 21 7.32 -6.19 25.52
N MET A 22 7.40 -5.83 26.81
CA MET A 22 6.22 -5.44 27.59
C MET A 22 5.59 -4.12 27.11
N GLY A 23 6.40 -3.21 26.56
CA GLY A 23 5.94 -1.95 25.97
C GLY A 23 5.60 -2.02 24.48
N ALA A 24 5.81 -3.16 23.83
CA ALA A 24 5.51 -3.34 22.42
C ALA A 24 4.00 -3.50 22.22
N ASP A 25 3.35 -2.41 21.79
CA ASP A 25 1.95 -2.45 21.36
C ASP A 25 1.87 -2.53 19.83
N SER A 26 1.00 -3.39 19.32
CA SER A 26 0.69 -3.49 17.90
C SER A 26 -0.16 -2.30 17.49
N LYS A 27 0.50 -1.17 17.16
CA LYS A 27 -0.19 0.04 16.72
C LYS A 27 -0.95 -0.23 15.43
N ARG A 28 -2.27 -0.22 15.51
CA ARG A 28 -3.14 -0.02 14.34
C ARG A 28 -2.93 1.41 13.88
N MET A 29 -2.38 1.59 12.67
CA MET A 29 -2.01 2.93 12.15
C MET A 29 -3.22 3.82 11.81
N GLY A 30 -4.45 3.33 11.98
CA GLY A 30 -5.65 4.05 11.60
C GLY A 30 -5.81 4.13 10.10
N ASP A 31 -6.44 5.22 9.64
CA ASP A 31 -6.66 5.50 8.23
C ASP A 31 -5.40 6.05 7.57
N ILE A 32 -5.22 5.73 6.29
CA ILE A 32 -4.13 6.25 5.48
C ILE A 32 -4.66 7.43 4.67
N GLU A 33 -4.28 8.66 5.06
CA GLU A 33 -4.63 9.89 4.34
C GLU A 33 -3.44 10.35 3.47
N VAL A 34 -3.54 10.13 2.16
CA VAL A 34 -2.49 10.46 1.18
C VAL A 34 -3.12 10.90 -0.14
N ASN A 35 -2.38 11.68 -0.93
CA ASN A 35 -2.82 12.11 -2.26
C ASN A 35 -2.97 10.94 -3.26
N SER A 36 -2.09 9.95 -3.16
CA SER A 36 -2.13 8.77 -4.03
C SER A 36 -1.29 7.63 -3.44
N ILE A 37 -1.69 6.39 -3.73
CA ILE A 37 -0.92 5.18 -3.44
C ILE A 37 -0.51 4.56 -4.78
N LYS A 38 0.80 4.39 -5.00
CA LYS A 38 1.37 3.68 -6.16
C LYS A 38 2.11 2.46 -5.67
N VAL A 39 1.68 1.29 -6.15
CA VAL A 39 2.44 0.05 -6.00
C VAL A 39 3.29 -0.11 -7.25
N VAL A 40 4.59 -0.34 -7.07
CA VAL A 40 5.55 -0.48 -8.16
C VAL A 40 6.24 -1.85 -8.11
N ASP A 41 6.61 -2.39 -9.27
CA ASP A 41 7.40 -3.60 -9.39
C ASP A 41 8.90 -3.34 -9.10
N LYS A 42 9.71 -4.40 -9.17
CA LYS A 42 11.17 -4.33 -8.98
C LYS A 42 11.91 -3.41 -9.97
N ASN A 43 11.26 -3.04 -11.07
CA ASN A 43 11.80 -2.18 -12.11
C ASN A 43 11.24 -0.74 -12.04
N GLY A 44 10.43 -0.43 -11.01
CA GLY A 44 9.78 0.87 -10.85
C GLY A 44 8.52 1.08 -11.68
N ARG A 45 7.98 0.03 -12.33
CA ARG A 45 6.74 0.12 -13.11
C ARG A 45 5.54 0.06 -12.19
N ILE A 46 4.57 0.94 -12.39
CA ILE A 46 3.34 0.96 -11.59
C ILE A 46 2.50 -0.27 -11.93
N THR A 47 2.09 -1.03 -10.91
CA THR A 47 1.19 -2.20 -11.03
C THR A 47 -0.21 -1.88 -10.49
N VAL A 48 -0.31 -1.01 -9.49
CA VAL A 48 -1.56 -0.49 -8.92
C VAL A 48 -1.42 1.00 -8.66
N HIS A 49 -2.46 1.77 -8.98
CA HIS A 49 -2.55 3.19 -8.65
C HIS A 49 -3.92 3.48 -8.05
N ILE A 50 -3.94 4.08 -6.86
CA ILE A 50 -5.13 4.58 -6.18
C ILE A 50 -4.96 6.06 -5.97
N GLY A 51 -5.97 6.86 -6.30
CA GLY A 51 -5.93 8.30 -6.06
C GLY A 51 -7.11 9.01 -6.71
N THR A 52 -6.90 10.27 -7.07
CA THR A 52 -7.89 11.11 -7.75
C THR A 52 -7.63 11.12 -9.25
N ASN A 53 -8.68 10.96 -10.05
CA ASN A 53 -8.62 11.02 -11.50
C ASN A 53 -8.69 12.48 -11.99
N VAL A 54 -8.58 12.69 -13.30
CA VAL A 54 -8.59 14.03 -13.91
C VAL A 54 -9.92 14.78 -13.73
N LEU A 55 -10.99 14.09 -13.36
CA LEU A 55 -12.31 14.68 -13.10
C LEU A 55 -12.51 15.04 -11.62
N GLY A 56 -11.51 14.82 -10.76
CA GLY A 56 -11.62 15.04 -9.31
C GLY A 56 -12.27 13.89 -8.54
N GLY A 57 -12.63 12.79 -9.21
CA GLY A 57 -13.21 11.60 -8.57
C GLY A 57 -12.16 10.57 -8.20
N GLY A 58 -12.49 9.68 -7.26
CA GLY A 58 -11.59 8.60 -6.84
C GLY A 58 -11.45 7.52 -7.92
N TRP A 59 -10.29 6.86 -7.97
CA TRP A 59 -10.10 5.68 -8.81
C TRP A 59 -9.04 4.73 -8.27
N LEU A 60 -9.14 3.48 -8.72
CA LEU A 60 -8.17 2.41 -8.60
C LEU A 60 -7.95 1.84 -10.00
N GLY A 61 -6.69 1.77 -10.43
CA GLY A 61 -6.32 1.10 -11.67
C GLY A 61 -5.22 0.07 -11.46
N THR A 62 -5.32 -1.02 -12.20
CA THR A 62 -4.29 -2.06 -12.28
C THR A 62 -3.63 -2.05 -13.65
N TYR A 63 -2.38 -2.49 -13.70
CA TYR A 63 -1.55 -2.46 -14.90
C TYR A 63 -0.78 -3.76 -15.06
N ASN A 64 -0.63 -4.22 -16.30
CA ASN A 64 0.21 -5.37 -16.63
C ASN A 64 1.72 -5.00 -16.66
N ALA A 65 2.57 -5.99 -16.91
CA ALA A 65 4.02 -5.81 -16.96
C ALA A 65 4.49 -4.80 -18.02
N ASP A 66 3.70 -4.56 -19.07
CA ASP A 66 3.98 -3.61 -20.14
C ASP A 66 3.47 -2.19 -19.82
N GLY A 67 2.86 -1.98 -18.65
CA GLY A 67 2.27 -0.71 -18.24
C GLY A 67 0.92 -0.42 -18.89
N LYS A 68 0.30 -1.40 -19.56
CA LYS A 68 -1.06 -1.28 -20.10
C LYS A 68 -2.06 -1.51 -18.98
N LYS A 69 -3.12 -0.69 -18.94
CA LYS A 69 -4.17 -0.81 -17.93
C LYS A 69 -4.90 -2.15 -18.12
N THR A 70 -5.20 -2.83 -17.02
CA THR A 70 -5.98 -4.08 -16.98
C THR A 70 -7.33 -3.90 -16.30
N SER A 71 -7.45 -2.93 -15.39
CA SER A 71 -8.73 -2.52 -14.83
C SER A 71 -8.77 -1.05 -14.43
N TYR A 72 -9.97 -0.48 -14.39
CA TYR A 72 -10.30 0.81 -13.79
C TYR A 72 -11.55 0.65 -12.95
N LEU A 73 -11.51 1.04 -11.68
CA LEU A 73 -12.66 1.12 -10.80
C LEU A 73 -12.68 2.52 -10.19
N GLY A 74 -13.75 3.28 -10.37
CA GLY A 74 -13.80 4.62 -9.79
C GLY A 74 -14.95 5.46 -10.32
N THR A 75 -14.71 6.76 -10.39
CA THR A 75 -15.67 7.74 -10.87
C THR A 75 -15.51 7.99 -12.38
N GLY A 76 -16.60 7.93 -13.13
CA GLY A 76 -16.68 8.27 -14.54
C GLY A 76 -17.12 9.71 -14.79
N VAL A 77 -17.46 10.01 -16.04
CA VAL A 77 -18.03 11.31 -16.42
C VAL A 77 -19.35 11.53 -15.67
N GLY A 78 -19.58 12.77 -15.21
CA GLY A 78 -20.78 13.14 -14.48
C GLY A 78 -20.84 12.61 -13.04
N GLY A 79 -19.74 12.09 -12.49
CA GLY A 79 -19.72 11.56 -11.13
C GLY A 79 -20.23 10.12 -10.99
N THR A 80 -20.50 9.44 -12.11
CA THR A 80 -21.06 8.07 -12.13
C THR A 80 -20.08 7.03 -11.61
N GLY A 81 -20.59 5.94 -11.02
CA GLY A 81 -19.79 4.76 -10.73
C GLY A 81 -19.43 4.04 -12.03
N ILE A 82 -18.17 3.65 -12.18
CA ILE A 82 -17.71 2.90 -13.36
C ILE A 82 -16.65 1.86 -13.00
N LEU A 83 -16.82 0.67 -13.57
CA LEU A 83 -15.83 -0.40 -13.61
C LEU A 83 -15.55 -0.75 -15.08
N VAL A 84 -14.28 -0.76 -15.45
CA VAL A 84 -13.80 -1.09 -16.79
C VAL A 84 -12.73 -2.16 -16.68
N THR A 85 -12.78 -3.15 -17.56
CA THR A 85 -11.72 -4.15 -17.73
C THR A 85 -11.08 -4.00 -19.10
N TYR A 86 -9.81 -4.38 -19.19
CA TYR A 86 -9.03 -4.29 -20.42
C TYR A 86 -8.27 -5.59 -20.64
N ASN A 87 -8.05 -5.95 -21.90
CA ASN A 87 -7.22 -7.10 -22.26
C ASN A 87 -5.71 -6.79 -22.08
N ALA A 88 -4.85 -7.75 -22.44
CA ALA A 88 -3.39 -7.60 -22.36
C ALA A 88 -2.85 -6.46 -23.24
N ASP A 89 -3.62 -5.99 -24.22
CA ASP A 89 -3.27 -4.88 -25.10
C ASP A 89 -3.79 -3.52 -24.63
N GLY A 90 -4.48 -3.47 -23.48
CA GLY A 90 -5.10 -2.26 -22.97
C GLY A 90 -6.36 -1.87 -23.74
N ILE A 91 -6.94 -2.79 -24.50
CA ILE A 91 -8.20 -2.60 -25.22
C ILE A 91 -9.33 -2.97 -24.26
N GLU A 92 -10.34 -2.11 -24.19
CA GLU A 92 -11.50 -2.29 -23.32
C GLU A 92 -12.25 -3.59 -23.64
N THR A 93 -12.50 -4.42 -22.63
CA THR A 93 -13.19 -5.70 -22.78
C THR A 93 -14.59 -5.70 -22.20
N SER A 94 -14.83 -4.96 -21.11
CA SER A 94 -16.14 -4.88 -20.49
C SER A 94 -16.30 -3.60 -19.69
N ILE A 95 -17.54 -3.10 -19.67
CA ILE A 95 -18.00 -1.99 -18.88
C ILE A 95 -19.08 -2.41 -17.90
N LEU A 96 -19.05 -1.86 -16.69
CA LEU A 96 -20.22 -1.68 -15.85
C LEU A 96 -20.28 -0.21 -15.41
N ARG A 97 -21.44 0.41 -15.55
CA ARG A 97 -21.72 1.80 -15.17
C ARG A 97 -23.20 1.94 -14.84
N ASP A 98 -23.50 2.86 -13.92
CA ASP A 98 -24.86 3.16 -13.44
C ASP A 98 -25.79 3.72 -14.54
#